data_AF-A0AAD4BWY5-F1
#
_entry.id   AF-A0AAD4BWY5-F1
#
_cell.length_a   1.000
_cell.length_b   1.000
_cell.length_c   1.000
_cell.angle_alpha   90.00
_cell.angle_beta   90.00
_cell.angle_gamma   90.00
#
_symmetry.space_group_name_H-M   'P 1'
#
loop_
_entity.id
_entity.type
_entity.pdbx_description
1 polymer ?
#
loop_
_entity_poly.entity_id
_entity_poly.type
_entity_poly.pdbx_seq_one_letter_code
_entity_poly.pdbx_strand_id
1 'polypeptide(L)'
;MSRVQRIFAGRSLGRLAPLVRCLPECRASLRSSIPYPPKCYSFRRSLTRIEWEVLRSYTRRVRSIFINYDSYNHYDIPVHGLNRKSLGSLPFPNLRYLRLEYIENPIPLFRLPLPSLVSLEVELYSRHLFEDSLASFARITPSLTRLFVDAYHYAGIDMNNIDPSFIRQWRNLQIVVCREIHLDVTTLVHLSRMPALTRLSFTLRSTLLDQISESPSESDLPFFFSNLRVLTIYSESLGPVSRFLSRARLVTKLTVVVKCRPSKQDLASFLESIQTSGIGQTIQELWLHQEYILGRTYVPSGDRPVLGLEDLRPCMAFSHLRRIELDIEYQVDMTDSSLLTLTSAWSRLQHFRINASWGWNTPGGMTPDGLARLLHTRRSLTRIAFAIDTRGYTETKTASETATDADGPRSLASLEQTSSLPHPSIDVVDSFIEAESVPAMAAFFARRCKYLFHGWNNWELEKSPSVDVYKIRWEDVCKRIEDAVATAGRS
;
A
#
# COMPACT_ATOMS: atom_id res chain seq x y z
N MET A 1 29.97 10.10 30.30
CA MET A 1 29.06 10.53 29.20
C MET A 1 27.72 10.93 29.79
N SER A 2 27.28 12.17 29.58
CA SER A 2 26.00 12.65 30.10
C SER A 2 24.81 11.96 29.42
N ARG A 3 23.66 11.88 30.09
CA ARG A 3 22.40 11.27 29.56
C ARG A 3 21.98 11.89 28.21
N VAL A 4 22.39 13.14 27.95
CA VAL A 4 22.22 13.87 26.69
C VAL A 4 23.05 13.27 25.55
N GLN A 5 24.30 12.88 25.78
CA GLN A 5 25.17 12.32 24.73
C GLN A 5 24.66 10.97 24.19
N ARG A 6 23.98 10.15 25.02
CA ARG A 6 23.34 8.90 24.55
C ARG A 6 22.14 9.15 23.63
N ILE A 7 21.39 10.23 23.86
CA ILE A 7 20.23 10.59 23.02
C ILE A 7 20.68 11.00 21.61
N PHE A 8 21.87 11.61 21.47
CA PHE A 8 22.44 12.02 20.18
C PHE A 8 23.40 11.02 19.55
N ALA A 9 23.54 9.81 20.10
CA ALA A 9 24.16 8.69 19.38
C ALA A 9 23.30 8.28 18.17
N GLY A 10 21.99 8.55 18.22
CA GLY A 10 21.07 8.36 17.10
C GLY A 10 21.23 9.46 16.03
N ARG A 11 21.38 9.04 14.76
CA ARG A 11 21.34 9.93 13.58
C ARG A 11 19.91 10.39 13.22
N SER A 12 18.90 9.91 13.93
CA SER A 12 17.48 10.22 13.73
C SER A 12 16.89 10.86 14.98
N LEU A 13 16.19 11.98 14.78
CA LEU A 13 15.43 12.68 15.82
C LEU A 13 13.95 12.47 15.56
N GLY A 14 13.31 11.68 16.43
CA GLY A 14 11.84 11.53 16.41
C GLY A 14 11.09 12.75 16.92
N ARG A 15 11.78 13.70 17.59
CA ARG A 15 11.25 14.98 18.08
C ARG A 15 12.38 16.00 18.16
N LEU A 16 12.09 17.29 18.04
CA LEU A 16 13.10 18.36 18.25
C LEU A 16 13.30 18.73 19.73
N ALA A 17 12.47 18.22 20.65
CA ALA A 17 12.59 18.48 22.08
C ALA A 17 13.98 18.16 22.70
N PRO A 18 14.68 17.07 22.32
CA PRO A 18 16.04 16.82 22.81
C PRO A 18 17.03 17.93 22.47
N LEU A 19 16.90 18.57 21.28
CA LEU A 19 17.75 19.69 20.88
C LEU A 19 17.49 20.91 21.75
N VAL A 20 16.22 21.20 22.03
CA VAL A 20 15.81 22.31 22.91
C VAL A 20 16.33 22.10 24.33
N ARG A 21 16.30 20.86 24.85
CA ARG A 21 16.82 20.51 26.19
C ARG A 21 18.34 20.67 26.35
N CYS A 22 19.09 20.80 25.26
CA CYS A 22 20.54 21.01 25.31
C CYS A 22 20.94 22.46 25.55
N LEU A 23 19.97 23.39 25.52
CA LEU A 23 20.25 24.81 25.65
C LEU A 23 20.40 25.19 27.12
N PRO A 24 21.51 25.85 27.51
CA PRO A 24 21.91 26.02 28.92
C PRO A 24 20.95 26.87 29.76
N GLU A 25 20.19 27.80 29.16
CA GLU A 25 19.30 28.71 29.89
C GLU A 25 17.95 28.97 29.22
N CYS A 26 17.68 28.33 28.08
CA CYS A 26 16.37 28.41 27.46
C CYS A 26 15.36 27.64 28.32
N ARG A 27 14.77 28.33 29.30
CA ARG A 27 13.49 27.94 29.89
C ARG A 27 12.45 28.03 28.79
N ALA A 28 12.43 27.05 27.88
CA ALA A 28 11.28 26.82 27.03
C ALA A 28 10.11 26.68 27.98
N SER A 29 9.28 27.73 28.08
CA SER A 29 8.11 27.63 28.93
C SER A 29 7.16 26.72 28.21
N LEU A 30 6.83 25.64 28.90
CA LEU A 30 5.60 24.91 28.66
C LEU A 30 4.46 25.91 28.97
N ARG A 31 3.88 26.52 27.95
CA ARG A 31 2.63 27.26 28.13
C ARG A 31 1.52 26.21 28.07
N SER A 32 0.82 25.96 29.17
CA SER A 32 -0.46 25.26 29.11
C SER A 32 -1.53 26.29 28.77
N SER A 33 -2.06 26.25 27.55
CA SER A 33 -3.35 26.89 27.29
C SER A 33 -4.45 26.01 27.89
N ILE A 34 -5.30 26.63 28.72
CA ILE A 34 -6.51 26.04 29.33
C ILE A 34 -7.52 25.68 28.21
N PRO A 35 -8.44 24.70 28.38
CA PRO A 35 -8.33 23.40 29.03
C PRO A 35 -8.02 22.26 28.02
N TYR A 36 -8.02 22.53 26.72
CA TYR A 36 -7.73 21.58 25.64
C TYR A 36 -7.17 22.35 24.43
N PRO A 37 -5.87 22.69 24.47
CA PRO A 37 -4.94 21.98 23.60
C PRO A 37 -3.59 21.65 24.29
N PRO A 38 -2.72 20.85 23.64
CA PRO A 38 -1.53 20.30 24.29
C PRO A 38 -0.43 21.33 24.56
N LYS A 39 0.58 20.88 25.32
CA LYS A 39 1.66 21.71 25.86
C LYS A 39 2.67 22.12 24.79
N CYS A 40 2.57 23.35 24.29
CA CYS A 40 3.50 23.92 23.32
C CYS A 40 4.84 24.36 23.95
N TYR A 41 5.97 24.04 23.31
CA TYR A 41 7.26 24.66 23.64
C TYR A 41 7.40 25.95 22.83
N SER A 42 7.41 27.08 23.53
CA SER A 42 7.80 28.36 22.96
C SER A 42 9.11 28.82 23.58
N PHE A 43 10.01 29.37 22.77
CA PHE A 43 11.16 30.08 23.31
C PHE A 43 10.66 31.40 23.91
N ARG A 44 10.96 31.65 25.19
CA ARG A 44 10.59 32.91 25.88
C ARG A 44 11.24 34.14 25.28
N ARG A 45 12.42 33.96 24.67
CA ARG A 45 13.22 34.98 23.98
C ARG A 45 13.87 34.39 22.74
N SER A 46 14.39 35.23 21.86
CA SER A 46 15.26 34.78 20.77
C SER A 46 16.49 34.05 21.34
N LEU A 47 16.95 33.02 20.62
CA LEU A 47 18.18 32.30 20.96
C LEU A 47 19.38 33.24 20.81
N THR A 48 20.26 33.24 21.80
CA THR A 48 21.55 33.93 21.78
C THR A 48 22.50 33.25 20.79
N ARG A 49 23.59 33.92 20.42
CA ARG A 49 24.62 33.35 19.55
C ARG A 49 25.20 32.04 20.11
N ILE A 50 25.48 31.99 21.41
CA ILE A 50 26.03 30.80 22.09
C ILE A 50 25.03 29.65 22.00
N GLU A 51 23.75 29.90 22.28
CA GLU A 51 22.69 28.88 22.15
C GLU A 51 22.55 28.35 20.71
N TRP A 52 22.69 29.22 19.70
CA TRP A 52 22.74 28.82 18.29
C TRP A 52 23.96 27.94 17.97
N GLU A 53 25.14 28.25 18.52
CA GLU A 53 26.35 27.45 18.33
C GLU A 53 26.23 26.07 18.99
N VAL A 54 25.65 26.01 20.20
CA VAL A 54 25.31 24.74 20.87
C VAL A 54 24.35 23.94 20.00
N LEU A 55 23.23 24.53 19.56
CA LEU A 55 22.26 23.87 18.70
C LEU A 55 22.93 23.34 17.43
N ARG A 56 23.72 24.17 16.76
CA ARG A 56 24.45 23.83 15.52
C ARG A 56 25.40 22.64 15.70
N SER A 57 26.06 22.54 16.85
CA SER A 57 26.97 21.42 17.14
C SER A 57 26.24 20.07 17.15
N TYR A 58 24.99 20.06 17.65
CA TYR A 58 24.16 18.87 17.69
C TYR A 58 23.47 18.61 16.36
N THR A 59 22.91 19.64 15.71
CA THR A 59 22.14 19.47 14.48
C THR A 59 22.98 19.02 13.28
N ARG A 60 24.29 19.30 13.26
CA ARG A 60 25.22 18.73 12.26
C ARG A 60 25.22 17.20 12.23
N ARG A 61 24.84 16.53 13.32
CA ARG A 61 24.81 15.05 13.41
C ARG A 61 23.46 14.46 12.97
N VAL A 62 22.43 15.31 12.89
CA VAL A 62 21.07 14.91 12.56
C VAL A 62 20.98 14.66 11.05
N ARG A 63 20.56 13.45 10.69
CA ARG A 63 20.34 13.04 9.30
C ARG A 63 18.88 12.75 8.98
N SER A 64 18.07 12.48 10.00
CA SER A 64 16.65 12.21 9.87
C SER A 64 15.88 12.98 10.94
N ILE A 65 14.80 13.63 10.53
CA ILE A 65 13.83 14.27 11.42
C ILE A 65 12.46 13.68 11.10
N PHE A 66 11.77 13.23 12.14
CA PHE A 66 10.39 12.81 12.10
C PHE A 66 9.59 13.73 13.02
N ILE A 67 8.53 14.33 12.51
CA ILE A 67 7.65 15.21 13.28
C ILE A 67 6.23 14.73 13.04
N ASN A 68 5.58 14.22 14.08
CA ASN A 68 4.20 13.77 14.05
C ASN A 68 3.36 14.70 14.95
N TYR A 69 2.29 15.25 14.38
CA TYR A 69 1.31 16.15 14.99
C TYR A 69 -0.02 15.43 15.25
N ASP A 70 -0.03 14.21 15.79
CA ASP A 70 -1.32 13.60 16.15
C ASP A 70 -1.93 14.27 17.40
N SER A 71 -3.24 14.49 17.30
CA SER A 71 -4.22 15.32 18.03
C SER A 71 -4.19 15.31 19.56
N TYR A 72 -3.46 14.38 20.19
CA TYR A 72 -3.51 14.17 21.64
C TYR A 72 -2.21 14.53 22.39
N ASN A 73 -1.10 14.80 21.70
CA ASN A 73 0.20 15.04 22.36
C ASN A 73 1.08 16.10 21.67
N HIS A 74 0.47 17.19 21.19
CA HIS A 74 1.17 18.27 20.49
C HIS A 74 2.13 19.07 21.40
N TYR A 75 3.36 18.60 21.52
CA TYR A 75 4.45 19.48 21.85
C TYR A 75 4.80 20.28 20.61
N ASP A 76 4.14 21.44 20.40
CA ASP A 76 4.60 22.39 19.39
C ASP A 76 6.07 22.63 19.62
N ILE A 77 6.86 22.23 18.64
CA ILE A 77 8.24 22.66 18.57
C ILE A 77 8.17 24.15 18.19
N PRO A 78 9.01 25.02 18.75
CA PRO A 78 9.09 26.41 18.33
C PRO A 78 9.79 26.50 16.97
N VAL A 79 9.24 25.88 15.93
CA VAL A 79 9.73 25.99 14.56
C VAL A 79 9.65 27.44 14.10
N HIS A 80 8.62 28.17 14.55
CA HIS A 80 8.54 29.62 14.39
C HIS A 80 9.75 30.36 14.99
N GLY A 81 10.34 29.83 16.07
CA GLY A 81 11.56 30.36 16.67
C GLY A 81 12.82 30.03 15.86
N LEU A 82 12.84 28.89 15.16
CA LEU A 82 13.95 28.50 14.28
C LEU A 82 14.00 29.34 12.97
N ASN A 83 12.86 29.86 12.53
CA ASN A 83 12.72 30.63 11.30
C ASN A 83 13.13 32.12 11.46
N ARG A 84 13.40 32.59 12.68
CA ARG A 84 13.77 33.99 12.92
C ARG A 84 15.26 34.23 12.67
N LYS A 85 15.59 34.71 11.45
CA LYS A 85 16.82 35.45 11.07
C LYS A 85 18.11 35.07 11.83
N SER A 86 18.45 33.79 11.94
CA SER A 86 19.66 33.37 12.64
C SER A 86 20.87 33.34 11.69
N LEU A 87 21.68 34.40 11.71
CA LEU A 87 23.14 34.40 11.50
C LEU A 87 23.72 33.56 10.33
N GLY A 88 23.05 33.52 9.17
CA GLY A 88 23.63 33.06 7.90
C GLY A 88 23.96 31.56 7.77
N SER A 89 23.65 30.71 8.75
CA SER A 89 24.02 29.29 8.73
C SER A 89 22.82 28.34 8.74
N LEU A 90 22.90 27.25 7.96
CA LEU A 90 21.87 26.21 7.90
C LEU A 90 21.73 25.47 9.24
N PRO A 91 20.52 25.38 9.82
CA PRO A 91 20.34 24.68 11.09
C PRO A 91 20.54 23.18 10.95
N PHE A 92 20.30 22.56 9.78
CA PHE A 92 20.46 21.12 9.59
C PHE A 92 21.22 20.78 8.31
N PRO A 93 22.54 21.06 8.24
CA PRO A 93 23.30 20.96 7.00
C PRO A 93 23.41 19.53 6.44
N ASN A 94 23.27 18.52 7.30
CA ASN A 94 23.41 17.10 6.95
C ASN A 94 22.07 16.33 6.97
N LEU A 95 20.94 17.04 7.01
CA LEU A 95 19.63 16.42 6.99
C LEU A 95 19.40 15.75 5.64
N ARG A 96 19.04 14.47 5.65
CA ARG A 96 18.77 13.66 4.46
C ARG A 96 17.32 13.19 4.38
N TYR A 97 16.65 13.03 5.52
CA TYR A 97 15.27 12.55 5.60
C TYR A 97 14.44 13.49 6.47
N LEU A 98 13.32 13.98 5.94
CA LEU A 98 12.36 14.79 6.66
C LEU A 98 10.99 14.17 6.48
N ARG A 99 10.37 13.70 7.57
CA ARG A 99 9.00 13.21 7.58
C ARG A 99 8.15 14.04 8.51
N LEU A 100 7.03 14.52 7.98
CA LEU A 100 6.10 15.46 8.56
C LEU A 100 4.71 14.81 8.53
N GLU A 101 4.15 14.43 9.67
CA GLU A 101 2.81 13.84 9.74
C GLU A 101 1.84 14.76 10.46
N TYR A 102 0.62 14.88 9.93
CA TYR A 102 -0.51 15.61 10.50
C TYR A 102 -0.24 17.10 10.75
N ILE A 103 0.64 17.73 9.96
CA ILE A 103 1.05 19.12 10.19
C ILE A 103 0.01 20.09 9.64
N GLU A 104 -0.48 21.00 10.49
CA GLU A 104 -1.35 22.10 10.06
C GLU A 104 -0.58 23.21 9.30
N ASN A 105 0.65 23.53 9.73
CA ASN A 105 1.48 24.58 9.15
C ASN A 105 2.97 24.20 9.01
N PRO A 106 3.38 23.60 7.89
CA PRO A 106 4.77 23.21 7.66
C PRO A 106 5.66 24.36 7.14
N ILE A 107 5.11 25.54 6.87
CA ILE A 107 5.82 26.68 6.25
C ILE A 107 7.17 26.98 6.90
N PRO A 108 7.30 27.03 8.25
CA PRO A 108 8.56 27.43 8.85
C PRO A 108 9.69 26.44 8.57
N LEU A 109 9.39 25.15 8.37
CA LEU A 109 10.37 24.14 7.99
C LEU A 109 10.77 24.27 6.52
N PHE A 110 9.81 24.59 5.65
CA PHE A 110 10.07 24.76 4.23
C PHE A 110 10.85 26.01 3.84
N ARG A 111 11.06 26.92 4.79
CA ARG A 111 11.97 28.06 4.59
C ARG A 111 13.40 27.75 4.99
N LEU A 112 13.66 26.60 5.62
CA LEU A 112 15.01 26.18 5.98
C LEU A 112 15.73 25.65 4.73
N PRO A 113 16.94 26.11 4.41
CA PRO A 113 17.68 25.55 3.29
C PRO A 113 18.22 24.18 3.68
N LEU A 114 17.79 23.15 2.96
CA LEU A 114 18.10 21.76 3.23
C LEU A 114 18.76 21.12 1.98
N PRO A 115 19.95 21.59 1.56
CA PRO A 115 20.57 21.18 0.31
C PRO A 115 20.92 19.69 0.24
N SER A 116 21.08 19.05 1.41
CA SER A 116 21.40 17.62 1.56
C SER A 116 20.17 16.73 1.63
N LEU A 117 18.95 17.28 1.53
CA LEU A 117 17.72 16.52 1.69
C LEU A 117 17.52 15.58 0.50
N VAL A 118 17.37 14.29 0.79
CA VAL A 118 17.22 13.21 -0.19
C VAL A 118 15.77 12.70 -0.23
N SER A 119 15.09 12.70 0.92
CA SER A 119 13.72 12.20 1.09
C SER A 119 12.88 13.20 1.88
N LEU A 120 11.74 13.57 1.30
CA LEU A 120 10.69 14.36 1.94
C LEU A 120 9.41 13.52 1.99
N GLU A 121 8.83 13.38 3.18
CA GLU A 121 7.54 12.75 3.40
C GLU A 121 6.65 13.74 4.14
N VAL A 122 5.49 14.06 3.59
CA VAL A 122 4.55 15.00 4.17
C VAL A 122 3.14 14.42 4.13
N GLU A 123 2.52 14.28 5.28
CA GLU A 123 1.12 13.90 5.42
C GLU A 123 0.36 15.12 5.96
N LEU A 124 -0.57 15.63 5.16
CA LEU A 124 -1.26 16.90 5.38
C LEU A 124 -2.63 16.72 6.01
N TYR A 125 -2.97 17.66 6.90
CA TYR A 125 -4.30 17.81 7.46
C TYR A 125 -5.06 19.04 6.93
N SER A 126 -4.36 20.07 6.43
CA SER A 126 -4.96 21.34 6.00
C SER A 126 -4.41 21.87 4.66
N ARG A 127 -5.29 22.55 3.90
CA ARG A 127 -5.06 23.04 2.52
C ARG A 127 -4.23 24.32 2.44
N HIS A 128 -4.47 25.26 3.34
CA HIS A 128 -4.32 26.69 3.00
C HIS A 128 -2.88 27.24 2.98
N LEU A 129 -1.87 26.43 3.34
CA LEU A 129 -0.53 26.94 3.65
C LEU A 129 0.58 26.32 2.81
N PHE A 130 0.22 25.52 1.81
CA PHE A 130 1.17 24.55 1.24
C PHE A 130 1.78 24.95 -0.11
N GLU A 131 1.02 25.60 -0.99
CA GLU A 131 1.41 25.78 -2.40
C GLU A 131 2.68 26.64 -2.57
N ASP A 132 2.65 27.90 -2.11
CA ASP A 132 3.80 28.82 -2.18
C ASP A 132 5.05 28.29 -1.49
N SER A 133 4.83 27.51 -0.42
CA SER A 133 5.90 27.00 0.43
C SER A 133 6.63 25.83 -0.22
N LEU A 134 5.93 24.93 -0.90
CA LEU A 134 6.56 23.82 -1.63
C LEU A 134 7.33 24.30 -2.85
N ALA A 135 6.75 25.23 -3.62
CA ALA A 135 7.46 25.81 -4.76
C ALA A 135 8.77 26.49 -4.32
N SER A 136 8.76 27.15 -3.16
CA SER A 136 9.97 27.71 -2.57
C SER A 136 10.91 26.64 -2.01
N PHE A 137 10.36 25.57 -1.43
CA PHE A 137 11.12 24.45 -0.89
C PHE A 137 11.90 23.69 -1.96
N ALA A 138 11.28 23.49 -3.13
CA ALA A 138 11.90 22.76 -4.22
C ALA A 138 13.20 23.45 -4.70
N ARG A 139 13.21 24.80 -4.75
CA ARG A 139 14.41 25.60 -5.08
C ARG A 139 15.57 25.39 -4.12
N ILE A 140 15.29 25.15 -2.83
CA ILE A 140 16.31 25.02 -1.79
C ILE A 140 16.66 23.55 -1.47
N THR A 141 16.04 22.60 -2.16
CA THR A 141 16.26 21.15 -2.00
C THR A 141 16.53 20.45 -3.34
N PRO A 142 17.57 20.88 -4.10
CA PRO A 142 17.83 20.33 -5.45
C PRO A 142 18.23 18.84 -5.46
N SER A 143 18.70 18.31 -4.32
CA SER A 143 19.15 16.93 -4.15
C SER A 143 18.01 15.94 -3.86
N LEU A 144 16.75 16.38 -3.87
CA LEU A 144 15.62 15.54 -3.53
C LEU A 144 15.46 14.42 -4.57
N THR A 145 15.39 13.18 -4.08
CA THR A 145 15.19 11.98 -4.91
C THR A 145 13.90 11.25 -4.56
N ARG A 146 13.33 11.50 -3.38
CA ARG A 146 12.11 10.85 -2.91
C ARG A 146 11.16 11.89 -2.37
N LEU A 147 9.95 11.90 -2.93
CA LEU A 147 8.87 12.79 -2.55
C LEU A 147 7.65 11.94 -2.22
N PHE A 148 7.16 12.05 -0.99
CA PHE A 148 5.88 11.51 -0.58
C PHE A 148 5.05 12.67 -0.05
N VAL A 149 3.92 12.92 -0.68
CA VAL A 149 2.93 13.89 -0.24
C VAL A 149 1.59 13.16 -0.21
N ASP A 150 1.08 13.00 1.00
CA ASP A 150 -0.23 12.42 1.27
C ASP A 150 -1.10 13.46 1.95
N ALA A 151 -2.41 13.38 1.77
CA ALA A 151 -3.35 14.24 2.46
C ALA A 151 -4.52 13.40 2.94
N TYR A 152 -4.89 13.56 4.21
CA TYR A 152 -6.01 12.82 4.74
C TYR A 152 -7.32 13.53 4.41
N HIS A 153 -8.28 12.80 3.82
CA HIS A 153 -9.65 13.23 3.65
C HIS A 153 -10.41 13.23 4.98
N TYR A 154 -10.05 14.09 5.93
CA TYR A 154 -10.93 14.36 7.07
C TYR A 154 -11.99 15.40 6.64
N ALA A 155 -13.26 14.98 6.61
CA ALA A 155 -14.48 15.81 6.59
C ALA A 155 -14.58 16.92 5.51
N GLY A 156 -14.77 16.59 4.22
CA GLY A 156 -15.13 17.60 3.18
C GLY A 156 -13.95 18.43 2.65
N ILE A 157 -12.75 17.98 3.01
CA ILE A 157 -11.42 18.24 2.51
C ILE A 157 -11.15 18.28 0.97
N ASP A 158 -11.83 19.05 0.11
CA ASP A 158 -11.50 19.09 -1.34
C ASP A 158 -10.04 19.51 -1.67
N MET A 159 -9.16 18.52 -1.86
CA MET A 159 -7.73 18.67 -2.18
C MET A 159 -7.44 19.10 -3.63
N ASN A 160 -8.47 19.43 -4.42
CA ASN A 160 -8.35 19.82 -5.83
C ASN A 160 -7.42 21.02 -6.12
N ASN A 161 -6.98 21.77 -5.11
CA ASN A 161 -6.31 23.07 -5.28
C ASN A 161 -4.79 23.04 -5.09
N ILE A 162 -4.14 21.90 -4.81
CA ILE A 162 -2.67 21.90 -4.76
C ILE A 162 -2.12 21.90 -6.19
N ASP A 163 -1.49 23.00 -6.61
CA ASP A 163 -0.79 23.06 -7.90
C ASP A 163 0.39 22.09 -7.92
N PRO A 164 0.42 21.08 -8.80
CA PRO A 164 1.52 20.12 -8.90
C PRO A 164 2.80 20.72 -9.51
N SER A 165 2.79 21.99 -9.96
CA SER A 165 3.90 22.62 -10.66
C SER A 165 5.23 22.63 -9.91
N PHE A 166 5.21 22.62 -8.57
CA PHE A 166 6.42 22.57 -7.75
C PHE A 166 7.23 21.30 -8.00
N ILE A 167 6.58 20.19 -8.39
CA ILE A 167 7.23 18.92 -8.71
C ILE A 167 8.21 19.09 -9.88
N ARG A 168 7.88 19.99 -10.81
CA ARG A 168 8.68 20.26 -12.02
C ARG A 168 10.05 20.84 -11.73
N GLN A 169 10.26 21.37 -10.52
CA GLN A 169 11.53 21.97 -10.12
C GLN A 169 12.60 20.94 -9.75
N TRP A 170 12.20 19.72 -9.35
CA TRP A 170 13.15 18.64 -9.08
C TRP A 170 13.46 17.86 -10.36
N ARG A 171 14.74 17.56 -10.56
CA ARG A 171 15.24 16.90 -11.80
C ARG A 171 15.66 15.44 -11.59
N ASN A 172 15.84 15.02 -10.34
CA ASN A 172 16.44 13.72 -9.98
C ASN A 172 15.49 12.85 -9.15
N LEU A 173 14.17 13.05 -9.27
CA LEU A 173 13.19 12.26 -8.53
C LEU A 173 13.23 10.80 -9.00
N GLN A 174 13.37 9.89 -8.05
CA GLN A 174 13.32 8.45 -8.22
C GLN A 174 11.98 7.88 -7.77
N ILE A 175 11.42 8.46 -6.71
CA ILE A 175 10.15 8.02 -6.10
C ILE A 175 9.28 9.25 -5.92
N VAL A 176 8.10 9.23 -6.52
CA VAL A 176 7.06 10.25 -6.34
C VAL A 176 5.78 9.55 -5.91
N VAL A 177 5.28 9.91 -4.74
CA VAL A 177 4.00 9.42 -4.22
C VAL A 177 3.16 10.62 -3.82
N CYS A 178 2.08 10.85 -4.56
CA CYS A 178 1.23 12.01 -4.47
C CYS A 178 -0.23 11.55 -4.50
N ARG A 179 -0.71 10.86 -3.45
CA ARG A 179 -2.00 10.15 -3.51
C ARG A 179 -3.16 11.08 -3.82
N GLU A 180 -3.37 12.13 -3.03
CA GLU A 180 -4.50 13.06 -3.22
C GLU A 180 -4.17 14.30 -4.08
N ILE A 181 -2.97 14.38 -4.67
CA ILE A 181 -2.63 15.50 -5.56
C ILE A 181 -2.93 15.11 -7.00
N HIS A 182 -3.76 15.91 -7.64
CA HIS A 182 -4.05 15.79 -9.06
C HIS A 182 -2.87 16.37 -9.86
N LEU A 183 -2.13 15.49 -10.53
CA LEU A 183 -1.10 15.93 -11.45
C LEU A 183 -1.77 16.48 -12.72
N ASP A 184 -1.26 17.57 -13.28
CA ASP A 184 -1.66 18.07 -14.58
C ASP A 184 -0.86 17.38 -15.70
N VAL A 185 -1.27 17.61 -16.95
CA VAL A 185 -0.60 17.03 -18.13
C VAL A 185 0.88 17.42 -18.15
N THR A 186 1.19 18.69 -17.85
CA THR A 186 2.56 19.20 -17.94
C THR A 186 3.49 18.56 -16.90
N THR A 187 3.00 18.32 -15.69
CA THR A 187 3.77 17.63 -14.64
C THR A 187 3.94 16.15 -14.96
N LEU A 188 2.93 15.48 -15.51
CA LEU A 188 3.07 14.09 -15.97
C LEU A 188 4.09 13.95 -17.11
N VAL A 189 4.09 14.87 -18.08
CA VAL A 189 5.11 14.89 -19.15
C VAL A 189 6.50 15.16 -18.59
N HIS A 190 6.63 16.06 -17.62
CA HIS A 190 7.90 16.30 -16.94
C HIS A 190 8.41 15.05 -16.22
N LEU A 191 7.55 14.37 -15.47
CA LEU A 191 7.87 13.14 -14.75
C LEU A 191 8.20 11.98 -15.69
N SER A 192 7.50 11.85 -16.82
CA SER A 192 7.78 10.77 -17.79
C SER A 192 9.18 10.88 -18.40
N ARG A 193 9.65 12.10 -18.62
CA ARG A 193 11.01 12.37 -19.12
C ARG A 193 12.12 12.15 -18.11
N MET A 194 11.81 11.86 -16.84
CA MET A 194 12.83 11.64 -15.82
C MET A 194 13.45 10.24 -15.93
N PRO A 195 14.74 10.11 -16.28
CA PRO A 195 15.38 8.80 -16.37
C PRO A 195 15.56 8.14 -15.00
N ALA A 196 15.57 8.91 -13.91
CA ALA A 196 15.75 8.37 -12.57
C ALA A 196 14.44 7.81 -11.97
N LEU A 197 13.28 8.13 -12.55
CA LEU A 197 11.99 7.82 -11.94
C LEU A 197 11.67 6.33 -12.05
N THR A 198 11.59 5.66 -10.90
CA THR A 198 11.34 4.21 -10.78
C THR A 198 9.99 3.89 -10.14
N ARG A 199 9.44 4.81 -9.35
CA ARG A 199 8.13 4.67 -8.70
C ARG A 199 7.32 5.95 -8.81
N LEU A 200 6.10 5.82 -9.31
CA LEU A 200 5.14 6.90 -9.44
C LEU A 200 3.80 6.46 -8.84
N SER A 201 3.22 7.31 -7.99
CA SER A 201 1.90 7.12 -7.41
C SER A 201 1.14 8.43 -7.43
N PHE A 202 -0.06 8.48 -8.01
CA PHE A 202 -0.84 9.72 -8.15
C PHE A 202 -2.34 9.48 -8.35
N THR A 203 -3.16 10.52 -8.17
CA THR A 203 -4.58 10.50 -8.58
C THR A 203 -4.75 10.96 -10.03
N LEU A 204 -5.38 10.11 -10.84
CA LEU A 204 -5.77 10.35 -12.22
C LEU A 204 -7.23 10.81 -12.29
N ARG A 205 -7.49 11.96 -12.93
CA ARG A 205 -8.85 12.45 -13.22
C ARG A 205 -9.24 12.19 -14.66
N SER A 206 -10.55 12.06 -14.90
CA SER A 206 -11.10 11.98 -16.26
C SER A 206 -10.74 13.21 -17.11
N THR A 207 -10.84 14.41 -16.53
CA THR A 207 -10.59 15.69 -17.22
C THR A 207 -9.16 15.82 -17.75
N LEU A 208 -8.18 15.18 -17.12
CA LEU A 208 -6.79 15.19 -17.58
C LEU A 208 -6.65 14.55 -18.96
N LEU A 209 -7.41 13.51 -19.24
CA LEU A 209 -7.32 12.79 -20.51
C LEU A 209 -8.07 13.49 -21.63
N ASP A 210 -9.12 14.23 -21.27
CA ASP A 210 -9.88 15.03 -22.21
C ASP A 210 -9.00 16.20 -22.70
N GLN A 211 -8.25 16.84 -21.80
CA GLN A 211 -7.23 17.85 -22.14
C GLN A 211 -6.15 17.32 -23.12
N ILE A 212 -5.74 16.06 -22.97
CA ILE A 212 -4.76 15.46 -23.89
C ILE A 212 -5.39 15.16 -25.26
N SER A 213 -6.68 14.82 -25.27
CA SER A 213 -7.38 14.46 -26.52
C SER A 213 -7.71 15.69 -27.37
N GLU A 214 -7.92 16.84 -26.73
CA GLU A 214 -8.22 18.11 -27.40
C GLU A 214 -6.98 18.80 -28.00
N SER A 215 -5.76 18.41 -27.60
CA SER A 215 -4.51 18.94 -28.12
C SER A 215 -4.24 18.37 -29.54
N PRO A 216 -4.56 19.11 -30.63
CA PRO A 216 -4.62 18.56 -31.98
C PRO A 216 -3.24 18.30 -32.61
N SER A 217 -2.16 18.66 -31.90
CA SER A 217 -0.77 18.50 -32.35
C SER A 217 0.03 17.45 -31.58
N GLU A 218 -0.57 16.76 -30.60
CA GLU A 218 0.14 15.89 -29.65
C GLU A 218 -0.23 14.41 -29.75
N SER A 219 -0.61 13.95 -30.96
CA SER A 219 -0.65 12.52 -31.28
C SER A 219 0.66 11.76 -30.99
N ASP A 220 1.75 12.50 -30.72
CA ASP A 220 3.09 12.02 -30.39
C ASP A 220 3.54 12.25 -28.94
N LEU A 221 2.63 12.44 -27.97
CA LEU A 221 3.02 12.40 -26.55
C LEU A 221 2.75 11.04 -25.88
N PRO A 222 3.55 9.98 -26.15
CA PRO A 222 3.60 8.85 -25.23
C PRO A 222 4.21 9.33 -23.91
N PHE A 223 3.58 8.96 -22.80
CA PHE A 223 4.21 9.06 -21.51
C PHE A 223 5.35 8.03 -21.45
N PHE A 224 6.53 8.45 -21.94
CA PHE A 224 7.70 7.59 -22.09
C PHE A 224 8.47 7.47 -20.78
N PHE A 225 7.93 6.68 -19.87
CA PHE A 225 8.66 6.32 -18.66
C PHE A 225 9.77 5.30 -18.97
N SER A 226 11.00 5.76 -19.13
CA SER A 226 12.13 4.88 -19.50
C SER A 226 12.49 3.84 -18.43
N ASN A 227 12.34 4.19 -17.14
CA ASN A 227 12.78 3.37 -16.01
C ASN A 227 11.71 3.13 -14.93
N LEU A 228 10.46 3.50 -15.20
CA LEU A 228 9.37 3.30 -14.23
C LEU A 228 9.16 1.79 -14.03
N ARG A 229 9.06 1.36 -12.78
CA ARG A 229 8.87 -0.06 -12.43
C ARG A 229 7.61 -0.27 -11.62
N VAL A 230 7.26 0.70 -10.78
CA VAL A 230 6.12 0.67 -9.88
C VAL A 230 5.22 1.85 -10.20
N LEU A 231 4.00 1.55 -10.62
CA LEU A 231 2.96 2.53 -10.94
C LEU A 231 1.76 2.29 -10.02
N THR A 232 1.34 3.32 -9.30
CA THR A 232 0.12 3.32 -8.50
C THR A 232 -0.81 4.43 -8.97
N ILE A 233 -2.02 4.08 -9.40
CA ILE A 233 -3.00 5.04 -9.90
C ILE A 233 -4.22 5.00 -8.98
N TYR A 234 -4.57 6.14 -8.42
CA TYR A 234 -5.84 6.37 -7.76
C TYR A 234 -6.78 7.00 -8.78
N SER A 235 -8.00 6.53 -8.90
CA SER A 235 -8.96 7.06 -9.88
C SER A 235 -10.38 6.92 -9.38
N GLU A 236 -11.30 7.72 -9.90
CA GLU A 236 -12.72 7.55 -9.61
C GLU A 236 -13.27 6.27 -10.24
N SER A 237 -12.82 5.95 -11.46
CA SER A 237 -13.24 4.79 -12.24
C SER A 237 -12.08 4.21 -13.06
N LEU A 238 -12.29 3.03 -13.65
CA LEU A 238 -11.26 2.37 -14.49
C LEU A 238 -11.10 2.99 -15.88
N GLY A 239 -12.14 3.62 -16.46
CA GLY A 239 -12.10 4.18 -17.82
C GLY A 239 -10.91 5.12 -18.07
N PRO A 240 -10.65 6.14 -17.21
CA PRO A 240 -9.46 6.97 -17.31
C PRO A 240 -8.15 6.17 -17.23
N VAL A 241 -8.09 5.18 -16.36
CA VAL A 241 -6.90 4.34 -16.17
C VAL A 241 -6.60 3.55 -17.45
N SER A 242 -7.61 2.94 -18.08
CA SER A 242 -7.47 2.22 -19.34
C SER A 242 -6.89 3.11 -20.46
N ARG A 243 -7.46 4.31 -20.63
CA ARG A 243 -6.97 5.32 -21.59
C ARG A 243 -5.54 5.80 -21.30
N PHE A 244 -5.16 5.89 -20.03
CA PHE A 244 -3.79 6.24 -19.64
C PHE A 244 -2.81 5.10 -19.93
N LEU A 245 -3.17 3.86 -19.56
CA LEU A 245 -2.32 2.69 -19.72
C LEU A 245 -2.05 2.32 -21.18
N SER A 246 -2.99 2.60 -22.10
CA SER A 246 -2.75 2.42 -23.54
C SER A 246 -1.59 3.25 -24.08
N ARG A 247 -1.16 4.28 -23.34
CA ARG A 247 -0.03 5.17 -23.69
C ARG A 247 1.21 4.94 -22.83
N ALA A 248 1.08 4.26 -21.70
CA ALA A 248 2.18 3.96 -20.80
C ALA A 248 2.94 2.71 -21.28
N ARG A 249 4.23 2.61 -20.96
CA ARG A 249 5.06 1.44 -21.29
C ARG A 249 5.87 1.00 -20.08
N LEU A 250 6.26 -0.28 -20.08
CA LEU A 250 7.25 -0.88 -19.19
C LEU A 250 6.92 -0.72 -17.70
N VAL A 251 5.95 -1.48 -17.18
CA VAL A 251 5.62 -1.47 -15.74
C VAL A 251 5.65 -2.90 -15.20
N THR A 252 6.47 -3.12 -14.15
CA THR A 252 6.57 -4.43 -13.50
C THR A 252 5.56 -4.63 -12.37
N LYS A 253 5.14 -3.53 -11.73
CA LYS A 253 4.12 -3.52 -10.67
C LYS A 253 3.11 -2.44 -10.95
N LEU A 254 1.87 -2.84 -11.19
CA LEU A 254 0.74 -1.94 -11.37
C LEU A 254 -0.22 -2.11 -10.20
N THR A 255 -0.52 -1.01 -9.53
CA THR A 255 -1.57 -0.93 -8.52
C THR A 255 -2.58 0.11 -8.95
N VAL A 256 -3.85 -0.26 -8.98
CA VAL A 256 -4.95 0.64 -9.30
C VAL A 256 -5.93 0.62 -8.14
N VAL A 257 -6.27 1.80 -7.65
CA VAL A 257 -7.24 2.01 -6.59
C VAL A 257 -8.39 2.82 -7.18
N VAL A 258 -9.60 2.25 -7.18
CA VAL A 258 -10.80 2.90 -7.72
C VAL A 258 -11.79 3.25 -6.63
N LYS A 259 -12.35 4.47 -6.66
CA LYS A 259 -13.37 4.92 -5.70
C LYS A 259 -14.75 4.30 -5.97
N CYS A 260 -15.03 3.92 -7.21
CA CYS A 260 -16.30 3.34 -7.61
C CYS A 260 -16.12 1.88 -8.07
N ARG A 261 -17.14 1.06 -7.82
CA ARG A 261 -17.23 -0.30 -8.35
C ARG A 261 -17.18 -0.23 -9.89
N PRO A 262 -16.20 -0.86 -10.55
CA PRO A 262 -16.14 -0.85 -12.00
C PRO A 262 -17.31 -1.62 -12.61
N SER A 263 -17.70 -1.27 -13.84
CA SER A 263 -18.57 -2.13 -14.64
C SER A 263 -17.77 -3.30 -15.25
N LYS A 264 -18.44 -4.36 -15.71
CA LYS A 264 -17.76 -5.43 -16.46
C LYS A 264 -17.02 -4.91 -17.69
N GLN A 265 -17.65 -3.98 -18.42
CA GLN A 265 -17.04 -3.37 -19.59
C GLN A 265 -15.78 -2.60 -19.23
N ASP A 266 -15.80 -1.81 -18.14
CA ASP A 266 -14.63 -1.06 -17.70
C ASP A 266 -13.48 -1.99 -17.30
N LEU A 267 -13.79 -3.09 -16.60
CA LEU A 267 -12.79 -4.10 -16.23
C LEU A 267 -12.19 -4.76 -17.48
N ALA A 268 -13.03 -5.17 -18.43
CA ALA A 268 -12.57 -5.76 -19.68
C ALA A 268 -11.65 -4.81 -20.46
N SER A 269 -12.08 -3.56 -20.66
CA SER A 269 -11.28 -2.53 -21.33
C SER A 269 -9.98 -2.22 -20.60
N PHE A 270 -9.97 -2.26 -19.27
CA PHE A 270 -8.77 -2.08 -18.45
C PHE A 270 -7.75 -3.21 -18.68
N LEU A 271 -8.19 -4.46 -18.60
CA LEU A 271 -7.32 -5.62 -18.79
C LEU A 271 -6.81 -5.71 -20.24
N GLU A 272 -7.66 -5.40 -21.22
CA GLU A 272 -7.28 -5.30 -22.63
C GLU A 272 -6.25 -4.18 -22.88
N SER A 273 -6.40 -3.03 -22.21
CA SER A 273 -5.41 -1.94 -22.29
C SER A 273 -4.04 -2.34 -21.74
N ILE A 274 -3.98 -3.15 -20.69
CA ILE A 274 -2.71 -3.71 -20.18
C ILE A 274 -2.10 -4.69 -21.19
N GLN A 275 -2.94 -5.53 -21.80
CA GLN A 275 -2.50 -6.51 -22.79
C GLN A 275 -1.92 -5.84 -24.04
N THR A 276 -2.59 -4.80 -24.56
CA THR A 276 -2.24 -4.12 -25.82
C THR A 276 -1.12 -3.09 -25.66
N SER A 277 -0.94 -2.48 -24.49
CA SER A 277 0.14 -1.49 -24.21
C SER A 277 1.55 -2.07 -24.11
N GLY A 278 1.69 -3.40 -24.19
CA GLY A 278 2.96 -4.11 -23.93
C GLY A 278 3.30 -4.24 -22.45
N ILE A 279 2.55 -3.61 -21.54
CA ILE A 279 2.70 -3.78 -20.09
C ILE A 279 2.53 -5.26 -19.71
N GLY A 280 1.58 -5.96 -20.34
CA GLY A 280 1.33 -7.38 -20.12
C GLY A 280 2.56 -8.29 -20.28
N GLN A 281 3.55 -7.89 -21.07
CA GLN A 281 4.82 -8.64 -21.24
C GLN A 281 5.84 -8.38 -20.14
N THR A 282 5.63 -7.37 -19.29
CA THR A 282 6.57 -6.96 -18.24
C THR A 282 6.00 -7.07 -16.84
N ILE A 283 4.68 -7.12 -16.73
CA ILE A 283 3.97 -7.09 -15.45
C ILE A 283 4.25 -8.36 -14.63
N GLN A 284 4.61 -8.15 -13.37
CA GLN A 284 4.87 -9.19 -12.38
C GLN A 284 3.87 -9.10 -11.22
N GLU A 285 3.39 -7.90 -10.91
CA GLU A 285 2.39 -7.66 -9.87
C GLU A 285 1.25 -6.79 -10.43
N LEU A 286 0.02 -7.30 -10.37
CA LEU A 286 -1.19 -6.58 -10.74
C LEU A 286 -2.14 -6.52 -9.55
N TRP A 287 -2.36 -5.32 -9.00
CA TRP A 287 -3.28 -5.08 -7.91
C TRP A 287 -4.39 -4.14 -8.38
N LEU A 288 -5.64 -4.55 -8.22
CA LEU A 288 -6.81 -3.73 -8.45
C LEU A 288 -7.65 -3.75 -7.18
N HIS A 289 -7.76 -2.60 -6.50
CA HIS A 289 -8.52 -2.46 -5.27
C HIS A 289 -9.64 -1.44 -5.46
N GLN A 290 -10.81 -1.75 -4.93
CA GLN A 290 -11.87 -0.77 -4.71
C GLN A 290 -11.66 -0.11 -3.34
N GLU A 291 -11.51 1.21 -3.33
CA GLU A 291 -11.40 1.99 -2.09
C GLU A 291 -12.72 1.97 -1.33
N TYR A 292 -12.65 1.68 -0.04
CA TYR A 292 -13.80 1.79 0.83
C TYR A 292 -14.04 3.25 1.22
N ILE A 293 -15.21 3.78 0.88
CA ILE A 293 -15.63 5.11 1.26
C ILE A 293 -16.64 4.98 2.40
N LEU A 294 -16.19 5.36 3.61
CA LEU A 294 -17.03 5.46 4.80
C LEU A 294 -18.30 6.28 4.49
N GLY A 295 -19.46 5.75 4.88
CA GLY A 295 -20.75 6.42 4.70
C GLY A 295 -21.45 6.17 3.36
N ARG A 296 -20.86 5.40 2.44
CA ARG A 296 -21.65 4.89 1.30
C ARG A 296 -22.67 3.87 1.79
N THR A 297 -23.93 4.07 1.41
CA THR A 297 -25.02 3.14 1.67
C THR A 297 -24.67 1.80 1.03
N TYR A 298 -24.71 0.74 1.84
CA TYR A 298 -24.56 -0.64 1.39
C TYR A 298 -25.48 -0.89 0.19
N VAL A 299 -24.91 -1.19 -0.98
CA VAL A 299 -25.71 -1.59 -2.14
C VAL A 299 -26.19 -3.01 -1.89
N PRO A 300 -27.51 -3.28 -1.92
CA PRO A 300 -28.03 -4.63 -1.72
C PRO A 300 -27.36 -5.64 -2.66
N SER A 301 -27.06 -6.84 -2.16
CA SER A 301 -26.22 -7.85 -2.83
C SER A 301 -26.73 -8.34 -4.20
N GLY A 302 -27.97 -8.03 -4.58
CA GLY A 302 -28.63 -8.53 -5.80
C GLY A 302 -28.06 -7.99 -7.12
N ASP A 303 -27.47 -6.79 -7.12
CA ASP A 303 -27.00 -6.12 -8.35
C ASP A 303 -25.46 -6.11 -8.47
N ARG A 304 -24.78 -7.14 -7.95
CA ARG A 304 -23.32 -7.28 -8.08
C ARG A 304 -22.95 -7.96 -9.39
N PRO A 305 -22.05 -7.38 -10.22
CA PRO A 305 -21.52 -8.07 -11.38
C PRO A 305 -20.80 -9.36 -10.97
N VAL A 306 -20.92 -10.40 -11.80
CA VAL A 306 -20.25 -11.69 -11.60
C VAL A 306 -18.91 -11.71 -12.33
N LEU A 307 -17.80 -11.98 -11.65
CA LEU A 307 -16.46 -12.17 -12.20
C LEU A 307 -16.25 -13.65 -12.55
N GLY A 308 -16.14 -13.96 -13.84
CA GLY A 308 -15.87 -15.31 -14.34
C GLY A 308 -14.51 -15.46 -15.02
N LEU A 309 -14.27 -16.66 -15.57
CA LEU A 309 -13.05 -16.97 -16.33
C LEU A 309 -12.86 -16.04 -17.54
N GLU A 310 -13.92 -15.80 -18.32
CA GLU A 310 -13.83 -15.00 -19.54
C GLU A 310 -13.46 -13.53 -19.25
N ASP A 311 -13.91 -12.98 -18.12
CA ASP A 311 -13.56 -11.61 -17.71
C ASP A 311 -12.05 -11.47 -17.41
N LEU A 312 -11.38 -12.56 -17.02
CA LEU A 312 -9.94 -12.59 -16.74
C LEU A 312 -9.09 -13.12 -17.88
N ARG A 313 -9.70 -13.55 -19.00
CA ARG A 313 -9.00 -14.09 -20.15
C ARG A 313 -7.88 -13.18 -20.70
N PRO A 314 -8.02 -11.84 -20.77
CA PRO A 314 -6.92 -10.97 -21.19
C PRO A 314 -5.67 -11.10 -20.31
N CYS A 315 -5.83 -11.40 -19.01
CA CYS A 315 -4.72 -11.58 -18.09
C CYS A 315 -3.90 -12.85 -18.36
N MET A 316 -4.46 -13.85 -19.05
CA MET A 316 -3.75 -15.09 -19.35
C MET A 316 -2.52 -14.86 -20.24
N ALA A 317 -2.43 -13.72 -20.92
CA ALA A 317 -1.25 -13.32 -21.68
C ALA A 317 -0.05 -12.86 -20.81
N PHE A 318 -0.24 -12.67 -19.50
CA PHE A 318 0.77 -12.11 -18.59
C PHE A 318 1.74 -13.20 -18.10
N SER A 319 2.66 -13.64 -18.97
CA SER A 319 3.58 -14.75 -18.73
C SER A 319 4.54 -14.57 -17.54
N HIS A 320 4.81 -13.32 -17.13
CA HIS A 320 5.69 -12.97 -16.03
C HIS A 320 4.97 -12.71 -14.70
N LEU A 321 3.64 -12.85 -14.66
CA LEU A 321 2.82 -12.56 -13.49
C LEU A 321 3.18 -13.48 -12.33
N ARG A 322 3.53 -12.86 -11.20
CA ARG A 322 3.84 -13.52 -9.92
C ARG A 322 2.77 -13.25 -8.88
N ARG A 323 2.11 -12.09 -8.95
CA ARG A 323 1.10 -11.67 -7.99
C ARG A 323 -0.07 -11.04 -8.72
N ILE A 324 -1.27 -11.55 -8.47
CA ILE A 324 -2.51 -10.92 -8.89
C ILE A 324 -3.44 -10.81 -7.69
N GLU A 325 -3.93 -9.60 -7.47
CA GLU A 325 -4.88 -9.27 -6.42
C GLU A 325 -5.98 -8.41 -7.02
N LEU A 326 -7.18 -8.97 -7.12
CA LEU A 326 -8.37 -8.27 -7.60
C LEU A 326 -9.33 -8.22 -6.42
N ASP A 327 -9.47 -7.05 -5.80
CA ASP A 327 -10.28 -6.87 -4.60
C ASP A 327 -11.33 -5.78 -4.87
N ILE A 328 -12.35 -6.20 -5.62
CA ILE A 328 -13.44 -5.37 -6.14
C ILE A 328 -14.77 -5.99 -5.71
N GLU A 329 -15.82 -5.19 -5.52
CA GLU A 329 -17.09 -5.67 -4.99
C GLU A 329 -17.93 -6.45 -6.05
N TYR A 330 -17.37 -7.54 -6.55
CA TYR A 330 -17.96 -8.46 -7.54
C TYR A 330 -18.36 -9.77 -6.84
N GLN A 331 -19.37 -10.44 -7.38
CA GLN A 331 -19.56 -11.86 -7.13
C GLN A 331 -18.49 -12.64 -7.92
N VAL A 332 -18.02 -13.79 -7.44
CA VAL A 332 -17.01 -14.59 -8.14
C VAL A 332 -17.62 -15.92 -8.54
N ASP A 333 -17.69 -16.20 -9.84
CA ASP A 333 -18.14 -17.50 -10.37
C ASP A 333 -16.96 -18.21 -11.02
N MET A 334 -16.22 -18.95 -10.19
CA MET A 334 -15.05 -19.70 -10.63
C MET A 334 -15.09 -21.12 -10.11
N THR A 335 -15.07 -22.07 -11.04
CA THR A 335 -14.99 -23.51 -10.75
C THR A 335 -13.53 -23.97 -10.60
N ASP A 336 -13.32 -25.20 -10.10
CA ASP A 336 -12.03 -25.89 -10.14
C ASP A 336 -11.31 -25.76 -11.50
N SER A 337 -12.06 -25.99 -12.59
CA SER A 337 -11.52 -25.97 -13.96
C SER A 337 -11.10 -24.56 -14.39
N SER A 338 -11.86 -23.54 -14.00
CA SER A 338 -11.56 -22.13 -14.26
C SER A 338 -10.26 -21.73 -13.57
N LEU A 339 -10.10 -22.10 -12.31
CA LEU A 339 -8.93 -21.73 -11.49
C LEU A 339 -7.67 -22.49 -11.93
N LEU A 340 -7.80 -23.77 -12.29
CA LEU A 340 -6.72 -24.54 -12.92
C LEU A 340 -6.31 -23.92 -14.27
N THR A 341 -7.28 -23.49 -15.08
CA THR A 341 -7.01 -22.82 -16.36
C THR A 341 -6.25 -21.52 -16.17
N LEU A 342 -6.71 -20.63 -15.28
CA LEU A 342 -6.04 -19.36 -14.96
C LEU A 342 -4.61 -19.58 -14.46
N THR A 343 -4.46 -20.44 -13.46
CA THR A 343 -3.14 -20.71 -12.89
C THR A 343 -2.24 -21.46 -13.86
N SER A 344 -2.77 -22.24 -14.80
CA SER A 344 -2.00 -22.87 -15.89
C SER A 344 -1.34 -21.83 -16.81
N ALA A 345 -2.01 -20.70 -17.07
CA ALA A 345 -1.47 -19.61 -17.87
C ALA A 345 -0.35 -18.84 -17.15
N TRP A 346 -0.42 -18.73 -15.82
CA TRP A 346 0.56 -18.01 -15.00
C TRP A 346 1.59 -18.94 -14.35
N SER A 347 2.52 -19.44 -15.15
CA SER A 347 3.56 -20.40 -14.70
C SER A 347 4.42 -19.95 -13.51
N ARG A 348 4.51 -18.64 -13.26
CA ARG A 348 5.32 -18.03 -12.19
C ARG A 348 4.49 -17.52 -11.02
N LEU A 349 3.20 -17.84 -10.97
CA LEU A 349 2.29 -17.32 -9.96
C LEU A 349 2.68 -17.78 -8.56
N GLN A 350 2.74 -16.82 -7.65
CA GLN A 350 3.04 -17.02 -6.24
C GLN A 350 1.88 -16.56 -5.36
N HIS A 351 1.28 -15.41 -5.68
CA HIS A 351 0.15 -14.87 -4.93
C HIS A 351 -1.05 -14.75 -5.85
N PHE A 352 -2.17 -15.36 -5.46
CA PHE A 352 -3.42 -15.28 -6.20
C PHE A 352 -4.58 -14.99 -5.25
N ARG A 353 -5.08 -13.75 -5.26
CA ARG A 353 -6.16 -13.32 -4.38
C ARG A 353 -7.27 -12.67 -5.20
N ILE A 354 -8.49 -13.16 -5.04
CA ILE A 354 -9.68 -12.54 -5.61
C ILE A 354 -10.65 -12.27 -4.45
N ASN A 355 -11.03 -11.01 -4.31
CA ASN A 355 -11.96 -10.49 -3.31
C ASN A 355 -11.64 -10.96 -1.90
N ALA A 356 -10.36 -10.87 -1.52
CA ALA A 356 -9.95 -11.23 -0.17
C ALA A 356 -10.60 -10.33 0.88
N SER A 357 -10.97 -9.10 0.53
CA SER A 357 -11.71 -8.21 1.42
C SER A 357 -13.22 -8.31 1.27
N TRP A 358 -13.70 -8.51 0.04
CA TRP A 358 -15.14 -8.46 -0.27
C TRP A 358 -15.84 -9.82 -0.21
N GLY A 359 -15.11 -10.93 -0.17
CA GLY A 359 -15.65 -12.27 -0.35
C GLY A 359 -16.07 -12.56 -1.80
N TRP A 360 -16.34 -13.83 -2.07
CA TRP A 360 -16.83 -14.28 -3.38
C TRP A 360 -18.32 -14.04 -3.54
N ASN A 361 -19.08 -13.96 -2.45
CA ASN A 361 -20.52 -13.67 -2.40
C ASN A 361 -21.36 -14.63 -3.27
N THR A 362 -20.85 -15.83 -3.49
CA THR A 362 -21.48 -16.94 -4.21
C THR A 362 -21.14 -18.22 -3.47
N PRO A 363 -21.97 -19.28 -3.54
CA PRO A 363 -21.55 -20.60 -3.11
C PRO A 363 -20.32 -20.99 -3.94
N GLY A 364 -19.13 -20.96 -3.33
CA GLY A 364 -17.86 -21.02 -4.07
C GLY A 364 -17.79 -22.20 -5.03
N GLY A 365 -17.30 -21.99 -6.25
CA GLY A 365 -17.15 -23.09 -7.22
C GLY A 365 -15.92 -23.97 -6.97
N MET A 366 -15.05 -23.60 -6.02
CA MET A 366 -13.84 -24.35 -5.69
C MET A 366 -14.13 -25.43 -4.66
N THR A 367 -13.88 -26.68 -5.01
CA THR A 367 -13.97 -27.81 -4.07
C THR A 367 -12.63 -28.04 -3.35
N PRO A 368 -12.61 -28.77 -2.21
CA PRO A 368 -11.35 -29.18 -1.57
C PRO A 368 -10.44 -29.99 -2.51
N ASP A 369 -11.01 -30.84 -3.37
CA ASP A 369 -10.24 -31.60 -4.36
C ASP A 369 -9.68 -30.69 -5.47
N GLY A 370 -10.45 -29.68 -5.90
CA GLY A 370 -9.97 -28.59 -6.75
C GLY A 370 -8.77 -27.88 -6.17
N LEU A 371 -8.85 -27.49 -4.90
CA LEU A 371 -7.77 -26.84 -4.18
C LEU A 371 -6.53 -27.75 -4.08
N ALA A 372 -6.70 -29.04 -3.76
CA ALA A 372 -5.59 -29.98 -3.72
C ALA A 372 -4.89 -30.11 -5.09
N ARG A 373 -5.67 -30.24 -6.17
CA ARG A 373 -5.13 -30.28 -7.55
C ARG A 373 -4.39 -28.99 -7.89
N LEU A 374 -4.93 -27.84 -7.49
CA LEU A 374 -4.32 -26.54 -7.71
C LEU A 374 -2.95 -26.44 -7.01
N LEU A 375 -2.90 -26.76 -5.72
CA LEU A 375 -1.68 -26.73 -4.91
C LEU A 375 -0.64 -27.73 -5.41
N HIS A 376 -1.07 -28.90 -5.86
CA HIS A 376 -0.20 -29.91 -6.47
C HIS A 376 0.41 -29.42 -7.78
N THR A 377 -0.42 -28.86 -8.67
CA THR A 377 0.00 -28.35 -9.99
C THR A 377 0.89 -27.11 -9.87
N ARG A 378 0.68 -26.29 -8.83
CA ARG A 378 1.35 -25.00 -8.64
C ARG A 378 2.04 -24.90 -7.29
N ARG A 379 3.15 -25.63 -7.16
CA ARG A 379 4.03 -25.62 -5.98
C ARG A 379 4.63 -24.24 -5.62
N SER A 380 4.59 -23.27 -6.54
CA SER A 380 5.05 -21.89 -6.27
C SER A 380 4.01 -21.02 -5.57
N LEU A 381 2.75 -21.45 -5.48
CA LEU A 381 1.69 -20.71 -4.79
C LEU A 381 1.97 -20.68 -3.30
N THR A 382 2.21 -19.47 -2.80
CA THR A 382 2.47 -19.21 -1.39
C THR A 382 1.33 -18.46 -0.74
N ARG A 383 0.56 -17.65 -1.47
CA ARG A 383 -0.59 -16.93 -0.88
C ARG A 383 -1.80 -17.05 -1.78
N ILE A 384 -2.87 -17.63 -1.26
CA ILE A 384 -4.13 -17.77 -2.00
C ILE A 384 -5.30 -17.23 -1.18
N ALA A 385 -6.31 -16.67 -1.86
CA ALA A 385 -7.57 -16.28 -1.24
C ALA A 385 -8.75 -16.78 -2.08
N PHE A 386 -9.49 -17.80 -1.59
CA PHE A 386 -10.57 -18.48 -2.32
C PHE A 386 -11.73 -18.86 -1.41
N ALA A 387 -12.96 -18.75 -1.93
CA ALA A 387 -14.12 -19.37 -1.30
C ALA A 387 -14.16 -20.85 -1.70
N ILE A 388 -14.13 -21.73 -0.69
CA ILE A 388 -14.18 -23.17 -0.82
C ILE A 388 -15.60 -23.63 -0.49
N ASP A 389 -16.21 -24.40 -1.37
CA ASP A 389 -17.45 -25.10 -1.09
C ASP A 389 -17.16 -26.44 -0.43
N THR A 390 -17.54 -26.54 0.83
CA THR A 390 -17.32 -27.72 1.67
C THR A 390 -18.60 -28.53 1.90
N ARG A 391 -19.70 -28.19 1.20
CA ARG A 391 -20.99 -28.89 1.35
C ARG A 391 -20.85 -30.36 1.02
N GLY A 392 -21.28 -31.22 1.94
CA GLY A 392 -21.18 -32.67 1.77
C GLY A 392 -19.76 -33.21 1.64
N TYR A 393 -18.72 -32.40 1.94
CA TYR A 393 -17.34 -32.87 1.91
C TYR A 393 -17.11 -33.83 3.08
N THR A 394 -17.10 -35.11 2.75
CA THR A 394 -16.64 -36.17 3.63
C THR A 394 -15.29 -36.62 3.10
N GLU A 395 -14.30 -36.74 3.98
CA GLU A 395 -12.98 -37.21 3.60
C GLU A 395 -13.08 -38.69 3.22
N THR A 396 -13.35 -38.95 1.94
CA THR A 396 -13.46 -40.32 1.42
C THR A 396 -12.08 -40.99 1.49
N LYS A 397 -12.05 -42.21 2.03
CA LYS A 397 -10.82 -43.01 2.22
C LYS A 397 -10.01 -43.23 0.94
N THR A 398 -10.60 -42.98 -0.23
CA THR A 398 -10.02 -43.15 -1.57
C THR A 398 -8.78 -42.29 -1.83
N ALA A 399 -8.58 -41.18 -1.11
CA ALA A 399 -7.33 -40.40 -1.23
C ALA A 399 -6.11 -41.08 -0.56
N SER A 400 -6.30 -42.12 0.25
CA SER A 400 -5.21 -42.87 0.88
C SER A 400 -4.56 -43.90 -0.06
N GLU A 401 -5.20 -44.26 -1.18
CA GLU A 401 -4.75 -45.35 -2.05
C GLU A 401 -4.05 -44.87 -3.33
N THR A 402 -4.19 -43.61 -3.72
CA THR A 402 -3.55 -43.05 -4.93
C THR A 402 -2.26 -42.27 -4.64
N ALA A 403 -1.84 -42.15 -3.37
CA ALA A 403 -0.64 -41.42 -2.95
C ALA A 403 0.53 -42.34 -2.57
N THR A 404 0.62 -43.54 -3.14
CA THR A 404 1.68 -44.50 -2.79
C THR A 404 3.04 -44.25 -3.41
N ASP A 405 3.23 -43.37 -4.41
CA ASP A 405 4.54 -43.34 -5.08
C ASP A 405 5.15 -41.94 -5.30
N ALA A 406 6.33 -41.78 -4.68
CA ALA A 406 7.54 -41.12 -5.16
C ALA A 406 7.96 -39.71 -4.66
N ASP A 407 7.16 -38.96 -3.91
CA ASP A 407 7.61 -37.67 -3.33
C ASP A 407 7.28 -37.63 -1.82
N GLY A 408 8.18 -38.18 -1.00
CA GLY A 408 8.02 -38.21 0.45
C GLY A 408 7.77 -36.81 1.04
N PRO A 409 6.99 -36.69 2.13
CA PRO A 409 6.69 -35.40 2.75
C PRO A 409 8.01 -34.71 3.12
N ARG A 410 8.31 -33.58 2.47
CA ARG A 410 9.44 -32.72 2.87
C ARG A 410 9.32 -32.48 4.37
N SER A 411 10.30 -32.90 5.16
CA SER A 411 10.29 -32.75 6.62
C SER A 411 10.05 -31.29 7.03
N LEU A 412 9.09 -31.07 7.94
CA LEU A 412 8.75 -29.76 8.51
C LEU A 412 9.97 -29.06 9.13
N ALA A 413 10.93 -29.83 9.64
CA ALA A 413 12.15 -29.32 10.28
C ALA A 413 13.06 -28.50 9.34
N SER A 414 12.94 -28.65 8.03
CA SER A 414 13.80 -27.94 7.06
C SER A 414 13.32 -26.52 6.69
N LEU A 415 12.10 -26.14 7.08
CA LEU A 415 11.52 -24.82 6.75
C LEU A 415 11.64 -23.78 7.88
N GLU A 416 11.97 -24.21 9.10
CA GLU A 416 12.08 -23.30 10.26
C GLU A 416 13.35 -22.42 10.25
N GLN A 417 14.34 -22.71 9.39
CA GLN A 417 15.62 -21.98 9.38
C GLN A 417 15.72 -20.82 8.38
N THR A 418 14.73 -20.60 7.51
CA THR A 418 14.73 -19.44 6.60
C THR A 418 13.79 -18.35 7.13
N SER A 419 14.22 -17.65 8.17
CA SER A 419 13.44 -16.65 8.94
C SER A 419 13.01 -15.38 8.17
N SER A 420 13.13 -15.34 6.84
CA SER A 420 12.80 -14.17 6.03
C SER A 420 11.77 -14.42 4.92
N LEU A 421 11.41 -15.67 4.63
CA LEU A 421 10.37 -15.96 3.65
C LEU A 421 9.01 -16.01 4.34
N PRO A 422 7.99 -15.29 3.84
CA PRO A 422 6.66 -15.39 4.39
C PRO A 422 6.17 -16.83 4.29
N HIS A 423 5.67 -17.37 5.40
CA HIS A 423 5.04 -18.68 5.40
C HIS A 423 3.91 -18.70 4.36
N PRO A 424 3.75 -19.83 3.64
CA PRO A 424 2.62 -19.99 2.77
C PRO A 424 1.32 -19.75 3.56
N SER A 425 0.32 -19.07 3.01
CA SER A 425 -0.96 -18.80 3.67
C SER A 425 -2.16 -19.03 2.74
N ILE A 426 -3.24 -19.57 3.31
CA ILE A 426 -4.54 -19.73 2.64
C ILE A 426 -5.55 -18.85 3.37
N ASP A 427 -6.19 -17.97 2.60
CA ASP A 427 -7.28 -17.12 3.05
C ASP A 427 -8.60 -17.71 2.52
N VAL A 428 -9.44 -18.23 3.42
CA VAL A 428 -10.71 -18.85 3.03
C VAL A 428 -11.85 -17.84 2.86
N VAL A 429 -11.58 -16.54 2.90
CA VAL A 429 -12.56 -15.47 2.60
C VAL A 429 -13.92 -15.73 3.29
N ASP A 430 -15.01 -15.75 2.54
CA ASP A 430 -16.39 -16.10 2.92
C ASP A 430 -16.77 -17.58 2.70
N SER A 431 -15.79 -18.50 2.74
CA SER A 431 -16.05 -19.95 2.56
C SER A 431 -17.08 -20.47 3.56
N PHE A 432 -18.13 -21.08 3.02
CA PHE A 432 -19.13 -21.80 3.80
C PHE A 432 -18.56 -23.11 4.33
N ILE A 433 -18.80 -23.39 5.62
CA ILE A 433 -18.45 -24.67 6.24
C ILE A 433 -19.56 -25.22 7.10
N GLU A 434 -20.00 -26.44 6.79
CA GLU A 434 -20.96 -27.22 7.58
C GLU A 434 -20.27 -27.76 8.84
N ALA A 435 -21.04 -27.96 9.91
CA ALA A 435 -20.45 -28.47 11.15
C ALA A 435 -19.87 -29.88 10.95
N GLU A 436 -20.53 -30.68 10.11
CA GLU A 436 -20.14 -32.04 9.76
C GLU A 436 -18.85 -32.10 8.93
N SER A 437 -18.56 -31.05 8.15
CA SER A 437 -17.37 -30.96 7.29
C SER A 437 -16.12 -30.49 8.03
N VAL A 438 -16.24 -29.93 9.25
CA VAL A 438 -15.10 -29.40 10.03
C VAL A 438 -13.99 -30.45 10.25
N PRO A 439 -14.26 -31.68 10.71
CA PRO A 439 -13.21 -32.68 10.90
C PRO A 439 -12.52 -33.08 9.59
N ALA A 440 -13.31 -33.24 8.50
CA ALA A 440 -12.80 -33.61 7.19
C ALA A 440 -11.89 -32.51 6.60
N MET A 441 -12.28 -31.24 6.74
CA MET A 441 -11.46 -30.11 6.29
C MET A 441 -10.17 -29.97 7.12
N ALA A 442 -10.24 -30.17 8.43
CA ALA A 442 -9.05 -30.16 9.28
C ALA A 442 -8.05 -31.25 8.87
N ALA A 443 -8.52 -32.47 8.64
CA ALA A 443 -7.68 -33.57 8.16
C ALA A 443 -7.14 -33.32 6.74
N PHE A 444 -7.94 -32.73 5.85
CA PHE A 444 -7.50 -32.32 4.52
C PHE A 444 -6.31 -31.35 4.60
N PHE A 445 -6.43 -30.29 5.40
CA PHE A 445 -5.38 -29.27 5.54
C PHE A 445 -4.17 -29.78 6.31
N ALA A 446 -4.34 -30.52 7.40
CA ALA A 446 -3.23 -31.10 8.16
C ALA A 446 -2.35 -32.01 7.28
N ARG A 447 -2.94 -32.74 6.34
CA ARG A 447 -2.20 -33.63 5.41
C ARG A 447 -1.51 -32.88 4.28
N ARG A 448 -2.15 -31.84 3.74
CA ARG A 448 -1.73 -31.22 2.46
C ARG A 448 -1.06 -29.87 2.61
N CYS A 449 -1.28 -29.17 3.72
CA CYS A 449 -0.96 -27.75 3.83
C CYS A 449 -0.04 -27.47 5.01
N LYS A 450 1.13 -26.88 4.70
CA LYS A 450 1.98 -26.17 5.68
C LYS A 450 1.63 -24.68 5.76
N TYR A 451 0.38 -24.35 5.41
CA TYR A 451 -0.04 -22.98 5.19
C TYR A 451 -0.64 -22.42 6.48
N LEU A 452 -0.30 -21.18 6.81
CA LEU A 452 -1.04 -20.41 7.81
C LEU A 452 -2.45 -20.12 7.28
N PHE A 453 -3.43 -20.31 8.15
CA PHE A 453 -4.81 -20.19 7.78
C PHE A 453 -5.39 -18.87 8.29
N HIS A 454 -6.03 -18.15 7.38
CA HIS A 454 -6.78 -16.95 7.71
C HIS A 454 -8.17 -17.10 7.10
N GLY A 455 -9.19 -16.64 7.79
CA GLY A 455 -10.56 -16.66 7.29
C GLY A 455 -11.37 -15.64 8.05
N TRP A 456 -12.32 -14.99 7.38
CA TRP A 456 -13.26 -14.07 8.04
C TRP A 456 -12.60 -12.94 8.86
N ASN A 457 -11.37 -12.55 8.52
CA ASN A 457 -10.61 -11.47 9.20
C ASN A 457 -10.82 -10.10 8.53
N ASN A 458 -11.88 -9.96 7.74
CA ASN A 458 -12.21 -8.70 7.08
C ASN A 458 -13.50 -8.12 7.64
N TRP A 459 -13.44 -6.86 8.02
CA TRP A 459 -14.55 -6.08 8.57
C TRP A 459 -15.76 -5.98 7.62
N GLU A 460 -15.60 -6.16 6.31
CA GLU A 460 -16.74 -6.28 5.38
C GLU A 460 -17.45 -7.63 5.52
N LEU A 461 -16.69 -8.72 5.67
CA LEU A 461 -17.26 -10.05 5.89
C LEU A 461 -17.96 -10.16 7.25
N GLU A 462 -17.53 -9.38 8.24
CA GLU A 462 -18.18 -9.26 9.55
C GLU A 462 -19.61 -8.71 9.49
N LYS A 463 -20.04 -8.14 8.36
CA LYS A 463 -21.43 -7.69 8.18
C LYS A 463 -22.39 -8.83 7.80
N SER A 464 -21.87 -10.01 7.43
CA SER A 464 -22.70 -11.16 7.07
C SER A 464 -23.42 -11.70 8.31
N PRO A 465 -24.74 -11.98 8.26
CA PRO A 465 -25.50 -12.45 9.43
C PRO A 465 -25.05 -13.82 9.96
N SER A 466 -24.24 -14.54 9.21
CA SER A 466 -23.70 -15.87 9.59
C SER A 466 -22.20 -15.87 9.83
N VAL A 467 -21.55 -14.69 9.85
CA VAL A 467 -20.09 -14.58 10.01
C VAL A 467 -19.59 -15.28 11.26
N ASP A 468 -20.26 -15.07 12.40
CA ASP A 468 -19.82 -15.63 13.68
C ASP A 468 -19.81 -17.16 13.65
N VAL A 469 -20.83 -17.76 13.02
CA VAL A 469 -20.95 -19.22 12.90
C VAL A 469 -19.81 -19.78 12.06
N TYR A 470 -19.54 -19.19 10.88
CA TYR A 470 -18.48 -19.70 10.00
C TYR A 470 -17.09 -19.40 10.56
N LYS A 471 -16.89 -18.24 11.19
CA LYS A 471 -15.65 -17.88 11.85
C LYS A 471 -15.29 -18.88 12.94
N ILE A 472 -16.23 -19.20 13.84
CA ILE A 472 -16.04 -20.21 14.89
C ILE A 472 -15.71 -21.58 14.29
N ARG A 473 -16.37 -21.99 13.21
CA ARG A 473 -16.10 -23.29 12.56
C ARG A 473 -14.72 -23.34 11.92
N TRP A 474 -14.29 -22.27 11.25
CA TRP A 474 -12.94 -22.19 10.69
C TRP A 474 -11.87 -22.09 11.78
N GLU A 475 -12.15 -21.45 12.91
CA GLU A 475 -11.29 -21.50 14.10
C GLU A 475 -11.17 -22.94 14.65
N ASP A 476 -12.24 -23.74 14.67
CA ASP A 476 -12.17 -25.16 15.05
C ASP A 476 -11.33 -25.99 14.05
N VAL A 477 -11.44 -25.72 12.75
CA VAL A 477 -10.55 -26.32 11.74
C VAL A 477 -9.08 -26.02 12.05
N CYS A 478 -8.73 -24.75 12.32
CA CYS A 478 -7.36 -24.34 12.65
C CYS A 478 -6.84 -25.06 13.90
N LYS A 479 -7.64 -25.07 14.98
CA LYS A 479 -7.28 -25.72 16.24
C LYS A 479 -7.00 -27.21 16.04
N ARG A 480 -7.84 -27.91 15.27
CA ARG A 480 -7.66 -29.34 14.96
C ARG A 480 -6.40 -29.61 14.15
N ILE A 481 -6.02 -28.70 13.25
CA ILE A 481 -4.75 -28.81 12.50
C ILE A 481 -3.57 -28.67 13.46
N GLU A 482 -3.59 -27.68 14.35
CA GLU A 482 -2.53 -27.47 15.36
C GLU A 482 -2.38 -28.70 16.27
N ASP A 483 -3.49 -29.27 16.75
CA ASP A 483 -3.49 -30.50 17.57
C ASP A 483 -2.90 -31.71 16.80
N ALA A 484 -3.24 -31.84 15.50
CA ALA A 484 -2.70 -32.90 14.65
C ALA A 484 -1.19 -32.75 14.40
N VAL A 485 -0.70 -31.51 14.21
CA VAL A 485 0.73 -31.23 14.04
C VAL A 485 1.49 -31.47 15.35
N ALA A 486 0.93 -31.06 16.48
CA ALA A 486 1.54 -31.24 17.81
C ALA A 486 1.65 -32.72 18.21
N THR A 487 0.68 -33.55 17.81
CA THR A 487 0.71 -35.00 18.05
C THR A 487 1.71 -35.71 17.14
N ALA A 488 1.79 -35.34 15.86
CA ALA A 488 2.76 -35.90 14.91
C ALA A 488 4.22 -35.54 15.23
N GLY A 489 4.49 -34.41 15.90
CA GLY A 489 5.84 -34.03 16.34
C GLY A 489 6.35 -34.78 17.57
N ARG A 490 5.51 -35.56 18.25
CA ARG A 490 5.87 -36.35 19.45
C ARG A 490 6.16 -37.82 19.16
N SER A 491 5.75 -38.31 17.99
CA SER A 491 6.07 -39.65 17.47
C SER A 491 7.37 -39.61 16.67
#